data_AF-A0A5C1HZA4-F1
#
_entry.id   AF-A0A5C1HZA4-F1
#
_cell.length_a   1.000
_cell.length_b   1.000
_cell.length_c   1.000
_cell.angle_alpha   90.00
_cell.angle_beta   90.00
_cell.angle_gamma   90.00
#
_symmetry.space_group_name_H-M   'P 1'
#
loop_
_entity.id
_entity.type
_entity.pdbx_description
1 polymer ?
#
loop_
_entity_poly.entity_id
_entity_poly.type
_entity_poly.pdbx_seq_one_letter_code
_entity_poly.pdbx_strand_id
1 'polypeptide(L)'
;MKPFFVTTANNLSLVIMPESEAHADGHPFLTYTYSIFRRDDSILARLNQPDRLLLPNKKNNPDYLGYVSFEQPGKVFSYFADGEHELSYDEVVDVIEEINHFRDTPQLWTI
;
A
#
# COMPACT_ATOMS: atom_id res chain seq x y z
N MET A 1 7.17 3.74 -7.82
CA MET A 1 7.61 4.00 -6.43
C MET A 1 8.13 2.71 -5.83
N LYS A 2 9.05 2.75 -4.86
CA LYS A 2 9.53 1.54 -4.17
C LYS A 2 8.63 1.20 -2.96
N PRO A 3 8.55 -0.07 -2.56
CA PRO A 3 7.92 -0.45 -1.30
C PRO A 3 8.60 0.23 -0.12
N PHE A 4 7.81 0.61 0.87
CA PHE A 4 8.30 1.22 2.10
C PHE A 4 7.62 0.58 3.31
N PHE A 5 8.16 0.86 4.49
CA PHE A 5 7.70 0.24 5.71
C PHE A 5 7.02 1.25 6.62
N VAL A 6 5.96 0.79 7.28
CA VAL A 6 5.20 1.57 8.25
C VAL A 6 5.12 0.77 9.54
N THR A 7 5.20 1.46 10.67
CA THR A 7 4.89 0.88 11.98
C THR A 7 3.75 1.69 12.55
N THR A 8 2.65 1.02 12.86
CA THR A 8 1.46 1.68 13.40
C THR A 8 1.56 1.89 14.91
N ALA A 9 0.64 2.67 15.47
CA ALA A 9 0.58 2.90 16.91
C ALA A 9 0.46 1.62 17.76
N ASN A 10 -0.16 0.55 17.23
CA ASN A 10 -0.25 -0.75 17.91
C ASN A 10 1.00 -1.63 17.73
N ASN A 11 2.13 -1.05 17.29
CA ASN A 11 3.39 -1.75 17.04
C ASN A 11 3.27 -2.84 15.96
N LEU A 12 2.30 -2.69 15.05
CA LEU A 12 2.15 -3.58 13.90
C LEU A 12 3.11 -3.09 12.81
N SER A 13 4.05 -3.94 12.43
CA SER A 13 4.95 -3.67 11.31
C SER A 13 4.29 -4.05 10.00
N LEU A 14 4.23 -3.10 9.08
CA LEU A 14 3.58 -3.23 7.77
C LEU A 14 4.55 -2.91 6.64
N VAL A 15 4.25 -3.48 5.47
CA VAL A 15 4.93 -3.24 4.20
C VAL A 15 3.90 -2.65 3.25
N ILE A 16 4.14 -1.43 2.79
CA ILE A 16 3.30 -0.74 1.83
C ILE A 16 3.90 -0.88 0.45
N MET A 17 3.16 -1.49 -0.45
CA MET A 17 3.56 -1.71 -1.83
C MET A 17 2.77 -0.81 -2.77
N PRO A 18 3.39 0.25 -3.31
CA PRO A 18 2.73 1.12 -4.26
C PRO A 18 2.55 0.40 -5.61
N GLU A 19 1.30 0.27 -6.02
CA GLU A 19 0.87 -0.20 -7.33
C GLU A 19 0.73 1.02 -8.24
N SER A 20 1.53 1.04 -9.31
CA SER A 20 1.51 2.14 -10.27
C SER A 20 0.48 1.85 -11.36
N GLU A 21 -0.80 2.07 -11.07
CA GLU A 21 -1.87 1.96 -12.07
C GLU A 21 -2.32 3.34 -12.55
N ALA A 22 -1.49 3.98 -13.37
CA ALA A 22 -1.92 5.15 -14.13
C ALA A 22 -2.82 4.68 -15.28
N HIS A 23 -4.14 4.67 -15.06
CA HIS A 23 -5.09 4.48 -16.15
C HIS A 23 -5.03 5.71 -17.08
N ALA A 24 -4.23 5.63 -18.13
CA ALA A 24 -4.09 6.67 -19.16
C ALA A 24 -5.19 6.58 -20.23
N ASP A 25 -6.44 6.33 -19.81
CA ASP A 25 -7.57 6.16 -20.73
C ASP A 25 -8.43 7.43 -20.74
N GLY A 26 -7.93 8.47 -21.43
CA GLY A 26 -8.70 9.66 -21.85
C GLY A 26 -9.29 10.58 -20.76
N HIS A 27 -9.30 10.16 -19.49
CA HIS A 27 -9.87 10.87 -18.35
C HIS A 27 -8.74 11.19 -17.34
N PRO A 28 -8.61 12.44 -16.86
CA PRO A 28 -7.46 12.90 -16.08
C PRO A 28 -7.45 12.44 -14.61
N PHE A 29 -8.14 11.35 -14.26
CA PHE A 29 -8.18 10.84 -12.90
C PHE A 29 -6.99 9.90 -12.69
N LEU A 30 -6.09 10.29 -11.78
CA LEU A 30 -4.96 9.46 -11.38
C LEU A 30 -5.37 8.70 -10.13
N THR A 31 -5.54 7.39 -10.26
CA THR A 31 -5.77 6.48 -9.13
C THR A 31 -4.45 5.80 -8.78
N TYR A 32 -4.05 5.90 -7.52
CA TYR A 32 -2.87 5.24 -6.99
C TYR A 32 -3.31 4.19 -5.99
N THR A 33 -2.86 2.97 -6.15
CA THR A 33 -3.20 1.88 -5.23
C THR A 33 -1.98 1.52 -4.39
N TYR A 34 -2.18 1.23 -3.12
CA TYR A 34 -1.14 0.85 -2.17
C TYR A 34 -1.57 -0.44 -1.48
N SER A 35 -1.02 -1.56 -1.91
CA SER A 35 -1.25 -2.85 -1.24
C SER A 35 -0.53 -2.88 0.10
N ILE A 36 -1.21 -3.38 1.13
CA ILE A 36 -0.70 -3.48 2.49
C ILE A 36 -0.46 -4.94 2.82
N PHE A 37 0.76 -5.24 3.27
CA PHE A 37 1.13 -6.54 3.78
C PHE A 37 1.64 -6.43 5.20
N ARG A 38 1.41 -7.46 6.01
CA ARG A 38 2.09 -7.62 7.29
C ARG A 38 3.58 -7.84 7.04
N ARG A 39 4.43 -7.19 7.83
CA ARG A 39 5.86 -7.44 7.79
C ARG A 39 6.14 -8.80 8.43
N ASP A 40 6.37 -9.79 7.56
CA ASP A 40 6.89 -11.10 7.91
C ASP A 40 8.16 -11.40 7.09
N ASP A 41 8.99 -12.32 7.57
CA ASP A 41 10.22 -12.77 6.89
C ASP A 41 9.92 -13.24 5.45
N SER A 42 8.76 -13.86 5.25
CA SER A 42 8.25 -14.30 3.95
C SER A 42 8.03 -13.15 2.97
N ILE A 43 7.51 -12.02 3.44
CA ILE A 43 7.29 -10.82 2.63
C ILE A 43 8.62 -10.13 2.35
N LEU A 44 9.51 -10.05 3.33
CA LEU A 44 10.85 -9.46 3.15
C LEU A 44 11.67 -10.21 2.10
N ALA A 45 11.62 -11.54 2.08
CA ALA A 45 12.27 -12.34 1.05
C ALA A 45 11.72 -12.02 -0.37
N ARG A 46 10.42 -11.74 -0.46
CA ARG A 46 9.72 -11.42 -1.71
C ARG A 46 9.81 -9.95 -2.13
N LEU A 47 10.27 -9.04 -1.27
CA LEU A 47 10.51 -7.64 -1.64
C LEU A 47 11.56 -7.48 -2.76
N ASN A 48 12.47 -8.45 -2.91
CA ASN A 48 13.41 -8.51 -4.03
C ASN A 48 12.74 -8.84 -5.37
N GLN A 49 11.48 -9.29 -5.33
CA GLN A 49 10.65 -9.63 -6.49
C GLN A 49 9.24 -9.04 -6.30
N PRO A 50 9.11 -7.70 -6.22
CA PRO A 50 7.86 -7.05 -5.84
C PRO A 50 6.69 -7.39 -6.78
N ASP A 51 7.00 -7.67 -8.05
CA ASP A 51 6.05 -8.15 -9.06
C ASP A 51 5.27 -9.40 -8.60
N ARG A 52 5.92 -10.30 -7.82
CA ARG A 52 5.28 -11.51 -7.28
C ARG A 52 4.28 -11.22 -6.16
N LEU A 53 4.49 -10.14 -5.41
CA LEU A 53 3.58 -9.71 -4.34
C LEU A 53 2.37 -8.96 -4.93
N LEU A 54 2.55 -8.33 -6.09
CA LEU A 54 1.51 -7.58 -6.79
C LEU A 54 0.71 -8.45 -7.78
N LEU A 55 0.93 -9.77 -7.80
CA LEU A 55 0.18 -10.68 -8.66
C LEU A 55 -1.33 -10.68 -8.31
N PRO A 56 -2.21 -11.08 -9.25
CA PRO A 56 -3.65 -11.20 -8.99
C PRO A 56 -3.99 -12.12 -7.82
N ASN A 57 -3.11 -13.09 -7.54
CA ASN A 57 -3.23 -14.03 -6.44
C ASN A 57 -2.76 -13.45 -5.09
N LYS A 58 -2.48 -12.14 -5.00
CA LYS A 58 -2.05 -11.52 -3.74
C LYS A 58 -3.03 -11.72 -2.60
N LYS A 59 -4.33 -11.83 -2.92
CA LYS A 59 -5.41 -12.17 -1.98
C LYS A 59 -5.23 -13.52 -1.28
N ASN A 60 -4.51 -14.46 -1.89
CA ASN A 60 -4.23 -15.77 -1.30
C ASN A 60 -3.04 -15.73 -0.32
N ASN A 61 -2.39 -14.57 -0.11
CA ASN A 61 -1.36 -14.46 0.91
C ASN A 61 -2.03 -14.15 2.26
N PRO A 62 -1.77 -14.95 3.31
CA PRO A 62 -2.34 -14.71 4.63
C PRO A 62 -1.84 -13.40 5.26
N ASP A 63 -0.70 -12.90 4.79
CA ASP A 63 -0.10 -11.63 5.21
C ASP A 63 -0.68 -10.41 4.47
N TYR A 64 -1.53 -10.60 3.46
CA TYR A 64 -2.19 -9.50 2.77
C TYR A 64 -3.35 -8.97 3.62
N LEU A 65 -3.33 -7.66 3.90
CA LEU A 65 -4.34 -7.01 4.75
C LEU A 65 -5.37 -6.22 3.94
N GLY A 66 -5.07 -5.95 2.67
CA GLY A 66 -5.92 -5.15 1.79
C GLY A 66 -5.12 -4.09 1.06
N TYR A 67 -5.80 -3.06 0.57
CA TYR A 67 -5.17 -1.97 -0.16
C TYR A 67 -5.83 -0.62 0.11
N VAL A 68 -5.04 0.45 -0.02
CA VAL A 68 -5.54 1.83 -0.04
C VAL A 68 -5.54 2.33 -1.47
N SER A 69 -6.67 2.85 -1.95
CA SER A 69 -6.73 3.63 -3.18
C SER A 69 -6.71 5.11 -2.88
N PHE A 70 -6.00 5.88 -3.68
CA PHE A 70 -6.01 7.33 -3.65
C PHE A 70 -6.34 7.91 -5.02
N GLU A 71 -7.42 8.67 -5.09
CA GLU A 71 -7.92 9.26 -6.33
C GLU A 71 -7.64 10.77 -6.39
N GLN A 72 -6.98 11.24 -7.45
CA GLN A 72 -6.80 12.67 -7.73
C GLN A 72 -7.71 13.12 -8.88
N PRO A 73 -8.29 14.35 -8.81
CA PRO A 73 -7.99 15.44 -7.88
C PRO A 73 -8.75 15.40 -6.53
N GLY A 74 -9.61 14.41 -6.29
CA GLY A 74 -10.44 14.33 -5.09
C GLY A 74 -9.66 14.23 -3.77
N LYS A 75 -8.40 13.79 -3.81
CA LYS A 75 -7.55 13.48 -2.64
C LYS A 75 -8.25 12.54 -1.65
N VAL A 76 -9.09 11.65 -2.17
CA VAL A 76 -9.86 10.71 -1.35
C VAL A 76 -9.00 9.47 -1.15
N PHE A 77 -8.75 9.11 0.11
CA PHE A 77 -8.19 7.82 0.49
C PHE A 77 -9.33 6.87 0.84
N SER A 78 -9.33 5.71 0.21
CA SER A 78 -10.28 4.63 0.48
C SER A 78 -9.50 3.38 0.82
N TYR A 79 -9.77 2.78 1.98
CA TYR A 79 -9.19 1.51 2.39
C TYR A 79 -10.16 0.38 2.09
N PHE A 80 -9.64 -0.68 1.47
CA PHE A 80 -10.37 -1.89 1.14
C PHE A 80 -9.72 -3.08 1.84
N ALA A 81 -10.42 -3.59 2.86
CA ALA A 81 -10.05 -4.80 3.59
C ALA A 81 -10.35 -6.05 2.75
N ASP A 82 -9.47 -6.32 1.78
CA ASP A 82 -9.62 -7.41 0.81
C ASP A 82 -8.69 -8.61 1.14
N GLY A 83 -8.09 -8.60 2.33
CA GLY A 83 -7.26 -9.66 2.88
C GLY A 83 -7.99 -10.57 3.87
N GLU A 84 -7.29 -11.57 4.41
CA GLU A 84 -7.84 -12.44 5.48
C GLU A 84 -7.97 -11.71 6.82
N HIS A 85 -7.12 -10.71 7.05
CA HIS A 85 -7.13 -9.88 8.25
C HIS A 85 -7.28 -8.41 7.85
N GLU A 86 -8.07 -7.66 8.59
CA GLU A 86 -8.26 -6.23 8.37
C GLU A 86 -7.48 -5.37 9.36
N LEU A 87 -7.03 -4.21 8.90
CA LEU A 87 -6.56 -3.14 9.77
C LEU A 87 -7.72 -2.52 10.55
N SER A 88 -7.48 -2.21 11.81
CA SER A 88 -8.39 -1.40 12.61
C SER A 88 -8.43 0.05 12.11
N TYR A 89 -9.47 0.80 12.47
CA TYR A 89 -9.63 2.19 12.04
C TYR A 89 -8.38 3.05 12.34
N ASP A 90 -7.84 3.00 13.56
CA ASP A 90 -6.62 3.74 13.93
C ASP A 90 -5.41 3.35 13.06
N GLU A 91 -5.25 2.05 12.78
CA GLU A 91 -4.16 1.54 11.93
C GLU A 91 -4.27 2.02 10.48
N VAL A 92 -5.50 2.10 9.97
CA VAL A 92 -5.76 2.64 8.63
C VAL A 92 -5.40 4.11 8.57
N VAL A 93 -5.72 4.89 9.62
CA VAL A 93 -5.36 6.31 9.71
C VAL A 93 -3.84 6.48 9.70
N ASP A 94 -3.12 5.75 10.57
CA ASP A 94 -1.64 5.75 10.59
C ASP A 94 -1.04 5.46 9.21
N VAL A 95 -1.53 4.41 8.54
CA VAL A 95 -1.04 4.03 7.20
C VAL A 95 -1.32 5.11 6.16
N ILE A 96 -2.50 5.72 6.18
CA ILE A 96 -2.86 6.81 5.26
C ILE A 96 -1.97 8.02 5.49
N GLU A 97 -1.70 8.39 6.74
CA GLU A 97 -0.81 9.52 7.07
C GLU A 97 0.61 9.26 6.54
N GLU A 98 1.14 8.06 6.73
CA GLU A 98 2.46 7.67 6.24
C GLU A 98 2.53 7.63 4.71
N ILE A 99 1.50 7.09 4.03
CA ILE A 99 1.39 7.15 2.57
C ILE A 99 1.38 8.60 2.11
N ASN A 100 0.62 9.47 2.77
CA ASN A 100 0.53 10.87 2.41
C ASN A 100 1.88 11.59 2.60
N HIS A 101 2.56 11.34 3.72
CA HIS A 101 3.90 11.87 3.98
C HIS A 101 4.93 11.40 2.94
N PHE A 102 4.92 10.10 2.61
CA PHE A 102 5.77 9.52 1.57
C PHE A 102 5.52 10.15 0.20
N ARG A 103 4.25 10.40 -0.15
CA ARG A 103 3.87 11.06 -1.41
C ARG A 103 4.26 12.54 -1.46
N ASP A 104 4.16 13.26 -0.35
CA ASP A 104 4.57 14.67 -0.27
C ASP A 104 6.09 14.83 -0.27
N THR A 105 6.83 13.73 -0.06
CA THR A 105 8.30 13.70 -0.01
C THR A 105 8.91 12.91 -1.18
N PRO A 106 9.04 13.50 -2.39
CA PRO A 106 9.62 12.84 -3.57
C PRO A 106 11.03 12.26 -3.37
N GLN A 107 11.78 12.82 -2.41
CA GLN A 107 13.12 12.35 -2.05
C GLN A 107 13.12 10.89 -1.57
N LEU A 108 12.01 10.43 -0.98
CA LEU A 108 11.85 9.06 -0.49
C LEU A 108 11.53 8.06 -1.62
N TRP A 109 11.21 8.54 -2.83
CA TRP A 109 10.80 7.66 -3.93
C TRP A 109 11.98 6.93 -4.60
N THR A 110 13.22 7.41 -4.38
CA THR A 110 14.40 7.03 -5.19
C THR A 110 15.41 6.14 -4.44
N ILE A 111 15.32 6.03 -3.11
CA ILE A 111 16.36 5.37 -2.30
C ILE A 111 16.26 3.85 -2.42
#